data_AF-A0A1D7Y164-F1
#
_entry.id   AF-A0A1D7Y164-F1
#
_cell.length_a   1.000
_cell.length_b   1.000
_cell.length_c   1.000
_cell.angle_alpha   90.00
_cell.angle_beta   90.00
_cell.angle_gamma   90.00
#
_symmetry.space_group_name_H-M   'P 1'
#
loop_
_entity.id
_entity.type
_entity.pdbx_description
1 polymer ?
#
loop_
_entity_poly.entity_id
_entity_poly.type
_entity_poly.pdbx_seq_one_letter_code
_entity_poly.pdbx_strand_id
1 'polypeptide(L)'
;MGDDNYFLLIEFIEKYNLNFDKFEYDKHFESEGDFIGFKNLVLGLLKLPVLIINSLIIKYFSITLYIRIDNFFFDRTNEKKDLTFGDLILSKLKWEFCLRDECRVQLAK
;
A
#
# COMPACT_ATOMS: atom_id res chain seq x y z
N MET A 1 -10.13 2.36 0.68
CA MET A 1 -9.88 3.56 -0.14
C MET A 1 -8.69 3.28 -1.06
N GLY A 2 -8.88 2.34 -1.97
CA GLY A 2 -7.96 2.00 -3.06
C GLY A 2 -8.42 2.62 -4.38
N ASP A 3 -9.72 2.77 -4.60
CA ASP A 3 -10.26 3.39 -5.83
C ASP A 3 -10.01 4.90 -5.87
N ASP A 4 -10.01 5.59 -4.73
CA ASP A 4 -9.74 7.03 -4.67
C ASP A 4 -8.35 7.38 -5.23
N ASN A 5 -7.35 6.53 -4.95
CA ASN A 5 -5.99 6.71 -5.47
C ASN A 5 -5.93 6.50 -6.99
N TYR A 6 -6.74 5.60 -7.53
CA TYR A 6 -6.87 5.39 -8.97
C TYR A 6 -7.40 6.66 -9.66
N PHE A 7 -8.50 7.21 -9.18
CA PHE A 7 -9.09 8.41 -9.78
C PHE A 7 -8.16 9.63 -9.66
N LEU A 8 -7.52 9.82 -8.50
CA LEU A 8 -6.53 10.88 -8.32
C LEU A 8 -5.34 10.77 -9.29
N LEU A 9 -4.87 9.54 -9.54
CA LEU A 9 -3.78 9.29 -10.46
C LEU A 9 -4.20 9.57 -11.91
N ILE A 10 -5.38 9.12 -12.33
CA ILE A 10 -5.92 9.38 -13.67
C ILE A 10 -6.08 10.89 -13.90
N GLU A 11 -6.70 11.61 -12.96
CA GLU A 11 -6.86 13.08 -13.09
C GLU A 11 -5.51 13.79 -13.21
N PHE A 12 -4.49 13.33 -12.47
CA PHE A 12 -3.14 13.88 -12.55
C PHE A 12 -2.51 13.64 -13.92
N ILE A 13 -2.61 12.41 -14.44
CA ILE A 13 -2.06 12.01 -15.74
C ILE A 13 -2.72 12.83 -16.86
N GLU A 14 -4.04 12.92 -16.87
CA GLU A 14 -4.82 13.64 -17.88
C GLU A 14 -4.54 15.14 -17.84
N LYS A 15 -4.54 15.74 -16.64
CA LYS A 15 -4.31 17.18 -16.46
C LYS A 15 -2.98 17.66 -17.00
N TYR A 16 -1.95 16.81 -16.93
CA TYR A 16 -0.59 17.15 -17.37
C TYR A 16 -0.18 16.41 -18.65
N ASN A 17 -1.08 15.65 -19.27
CA ASN A 17 -0.84 14.85 -20.48
C ASN A 17 0.43 14.00 -20.38
N LEU A 18 0.56 13.22 -19.31
CA LEU A 18 1.75 12.42 -19.01
C LEU A 18 1.65 11.02 -19.64
N ASN A 19 2.78 10.45 -20.08
CA ASN A 19 2.81 9.06 -20.53
C ASN A 19 2.97 8.09 -19.35
N PHE A 20 1.94 7.32 -19.05
CA PHE A 20 1.94 6.28 -18.00
C PHE A 20 1.75 4.87 -18.57
N ASP A 21 2.03 4.63 -19.85
CA ASP A 21 1.82 3.32 -20.51
C ASP A 21 2.60 2.17 -19.85
N LYS A 22 3.71 2.49 -19.17
CA LYS A 22 4.55 1.52 -18.44
C LYS A 22 4.15 1.35 -16.97
N PHE A 23 3.14 2.07 -16.50
CA PHE A 23 2.71 2.01 -15.11
C PHE A 23 1.81 0.81 -14.85
N GLU A 24 2.12 0.03 -13.81
CA GLU A 24 1.33 -1.14 -13.40
C GLU A 24 0.66 -0.86 -12.05
N TYR A 25 -0.65 -0.55 -12.06
CA TYR A 25 -1.39 -0.14 -10.87
C TYR A 25 -1.27 -1.14 -9.70
N ASP A 26 -1.41 -2.43 -9.99
CA ASP A 26 -1.42 -3.49 -8.99
C ASP A 26 -0.07 -3.69 -8.28
N LYS A 27 1.03 -3.18 -8.84
CA LYS A 27 2.36 -3.20 -8.19
C LYS A 27 2.53 -2.10 -7.14
N HIS A 28 1.71 -1.06 -7.22
CA HIS A 28 1.87 0.17 -6.44
C HIS A 28 0.72 0.46 -5.50
N PHE A 29 -0.44 -0.15 -5.73
CA PHE A 29 -1.63 0.04 -4.91
C PHE A 29 -2.30 -1.30 -4.59
N GLU A 30 -2.95 -1.36 -3.44
CA GLU A 30 -3.85 -2.46 -3.10
C GLU A 30 -5.24 -2.18 -3.70
N SER A 31 -5.78 -3.17 -4.42
CA SER A 31 -7.18 -3.14 -4.80
C SER A 31 -8.04 -3.43 -3.56
N GLU A 32 -9.11 -2.67 -3.36
CA GLU A 32 -10.08 -2.98 -2.30
C GLU A 32 -10.69 -4.38 -2.48
N GLY A 33 -10.79 -4.85 -3.73
CA GLY A 33 -11.26 -6.20 -4.06
C GLY A 33 -10.34 -7.31 -3.55
N ASP A 34 -9.03 -7.08 -3.47
CA ASP A 34 -8.07 -8.03 -2.89
C ASP A 34 -8.29 -8.18 -1.38
N PHE A 35 -8.64 -7.08 -0.71
CA PHE A 35 -8.93 -7.07 0.72
C PHE A 35 -10.20 -7.85 1.07
N ILE A 36 -11.21 -7.84 0.18
CA ILE A 36 -12.52 -8.51 0.36
C ILE A 36 -12.54 -9.91 -0.29
N GLY A 37 -11.41 -10.38 -0.84
CA GLY A 37 -11.31 -11.73 -1.40
C GLY A 37 -11.77 -12.82 -0.42
N PHE A 38 -12.50 -13.83 -0.91
CA PHE A 38 -13.10 -14.90 -0.09
C PHE A 38 -12.10 -15.54 0.89
N LYS A 39 -10.86 -15.75 0.44
CA LYS A 39 -9.76 -16.27 1.27
C LYS A 39 -9.45 -15.35 2.45
N ASN A 40 -9.32 -14.05 2.22
CA ASN A 40 -8.99 -13.05 3.24
C ASN A 40 -10.16 -12.85 4.21
N LEU A 41 -11.40 -12.92 3.71
CA LEU A 41 -12.61 -12.84 4.53
C LEU A 41 -12.72 -14.05 5.47
N VAL A 42 -12.51 -15.27 4.97
CA VAL A 42 -12.53 -16.50 5.78
C VAL A 42 -11.40 -16.51 6.82
N LEU A 43 -10.18 -16.16 6.42
CA LEU A 43 -9.05 -16.03 7.34
C LEU A 43 -9.30 -14.95 8.39
N GLY A 44 -9.88 -13.81 8.01
CA GLY A 44 -10.27 -12.73 8.92
C GLY A 44 -11.26 -13.20 9.98
N LEU A 45 -12.31 -13.91 9.57
CA LEU A 45 -13.31 -14.49 10.49
C LEU A 45 -12.70 -15.51 11.45
N LEU A 46 -11.74 -16.33 11.00
CA LEU A 46 -11.05 -17.29 11.87
C LEU A 46 -10.09 -16.62 12.86
N LYS A 47 -9.43 -15.52 12.45
CA LYS A 47 -8.50 -14.77 13.31
C LYS A 47 -9.22 -13.88 14.33
N LEU A 48 -10.46 -13.46 14.04
CA LEU A 48 -11.21 -12.49 14.84
C LEU A 48 -11.38 -12.90 16.33
N PRO A 49 -11.77 -14.14 16.67
CA PRO A 49 -11.88 -14.56 18.07
C PRO A 49 -10.54 -14.51 18.81
N VAL A 50 -9.46 -14.91 18.13
CA VAL A 50 -8.10 -14.89 18.71
C VAL A 50 -7.63 -13.46 18.96
N LEU A 51 -7.93 -12.53 18.05
CA LEU A 51 -7.63 -11.11 18.19
C LEU A 51 -8.39 -10.48 19.36
N ILE A 52 -9.67 -10.81 19.53
CA ILE A 52 -10.49 -10.32 20.65
C ILE A 52 -9.90 -10.80 21.98
N ILE A 53 -9.57 -12.10 22.09
CA ILE A 53 -8.95 -12.66 23.30
C ILE A 53 -7.58 -12.02 23.57
N ASN A 54 -6.74 -11.86 22.54
CA ASN A 54 -5.42 -11.25 22.68
C ASN A 54 -5.53 -9.78 23.15
N SER A 55 -6.48 -9.03 22.60
CA SER A 55 -6.74 -7.63 22.93
C SER A 55 -7.31 -7.44 24.34
N LEU A 56 -8.27 -8.26 24.75
CA LEU A 56 -9.02 -8.06 26.00
C LEU A 56 -8.37 -8.74 27.21
N ILE A 57 -7.63 -9.82 27.00
CA ILE A 57 -7.09 -10.64 28.09
C ILE A 57 -5.57 -10.55 28.12
N ILE A 58 -4.91 -10.89 27.02
CA ILE A 58 -3.45 -11.04 27.00
C ILE A 58 -2.75 -9.69 27.15
N LYS A 59 -3.28 -8.63 26.54
CA LYS A 59 -2.74 -7.26 26.68
C LYS A 59 -2.60 -6.80 28.13
N TYR A 60 -3.56 -7.15 28.99
CA TYR A 60 -3.54 -6.76 30.40
C TYR A 60 -2.63 -7.65 31.24
N PHE A 61 -2.38 -8.89 30.82
CA PHE A 61 -1.56 -9.84 31.55
C PHE A 61 -0.07 -9.74 31.18
N SER A 62 0.24 -9.57 29.90
CA SER A 62 1.60 -9.43 29.40
C SER A 62 1.65 -8.72 28.06
N ILE A 63 2.18 -7.50 28.07
CA ILE A 63 2.37 -6.71 26.84
C ILE A 63 3.35 -7.38 25.86
N THR A 64 4.35 -8.10 26.36
CA THR A 64 5.32 -8.82 25.54
C THR A 64 4.68 -10.00 24.82
N LEU A 65 3.80 -10.74 25.49
CA LEU A 65 3.05 -11.84 24.88
C LEU A 65 2.06 -11.31 23.83
N TYR A 66 1.40 -10.19 24.14
CA TYR A 66 0.51 -9.49 23.22
C TYR A 66 1.24 -9.08 21.93
N ILE A 67 2.40 -8.42 22.02
CA ILE A 67 3.19 -7.99 20.84
C ILE A 67 3.62 -9.19 20.00
N ARG A 68 4.05 -10.30 20.64
CA ARG A 68 4.46 -11.52 19.92
C ARG A 68 3.29 -12.13 19.13
N ILE A 69 2.12 -12.24 19.75
CA ILE A 69 0.92 -12.81 19.11
C ILE A 69 0.46 -11.88 17.99
N ASP A 70 0.40 -10.57 18.24
CA ASP A 70 0.01 -9.57 17.26
C ASP A 70 0.87 -9.63 15.99
N ASN A 71 2.20 -9.64 16.15
CA ASN A 71 3.13 -9.76 15.03
C ASN A 71 3.06 -11.11 14.30
N PHE A 72 2.61 -12.18 14.96
CA PHE A 72 2.43 -13.48 14.31
C PHE A 72 1.16 -13.52 13.43
N PHE A 73 0.10 -12.83 13.86
CA PHE A 73 -1.18 -12.83 13.15
C PHE A 73 -1.25 -11.81 12.01
N PHE A 74 -0.52 -10.70 12.14
CA PHE A 74 -0.43 -9.65 11.14
C PHE A 74 0.97 -9.64 10.53
N ASP A 75 1.05 -10.15 9.31
CA ASP A 75 2.18 -9.84 8.47
C ASP A 75 2.01 -8.40 7.98
N ARG A 76 2.84 -7.49 8.48
CA ARG A 76 2.86 -6.08 8.09
C ARG A 76 3.88 -5.80 6.99
N THR A 77 4.52 -6.85 6.45
CA THR A 77 5.40 -6.69 5.31
C THR A 77 4.53 -6.48 4.07
N ASN A 78 4.57 -5.25 3.53
CA ASN A 78 3.95 -4.98 2.25
C ASN A 78 5.02 -5.17 1.17
N GLU A 79 4.85 -6.19 0.34
CA GLU A 79 5.79 -6.47 -0.75
C GLU A 79 5.65 -5.46 -1.89
N LYS A 80 4.51 -4.76 -1.96
CA LYS A 80 4.24 -3.75 -2.99
C LYS A 80 5.00 -2.47 -2.70
N LYS A 81 5.50 -1.84 -3.76
CA LYS A 81 6.27 -0.59 -3.67
C LYS A 81 5.32 0.57 -3.85
N ASP A 82 5.07 1.35 -2.81
CA ASP A 82 4.14 2.48 -2.90
C ASP A 82 4.57 3.50 -3.97
N LEU A 83 3.61 3.97 -4.77
CA LEU A 83 3.80 5.15 -5.60
C LEU A 83 3.73 6.40 -4.73
N THR A 84 4.83 7.15 -4.63
CA THR A 84 4.89 8.32 -3.76
C THR A 84 4.68 9.62 -4.54
N PHE A 85 4.34 10.68 -3.82
CA PHE A 85 4.24 12.02 -4.40
C PHE A 85 5.55 12.48 -5.06
N GLY A 86 6.71 12.04 -4.55
CA GLY A 86 7.99 12.34 -5.17
C GLY A 86 8.16 11.70 -6.55
N ASP A 87 7.62 10.50 -6.74
CA ASP A 87 7.60 9.81 -8.05
C ASP A 87 6.67 10.54 -9.03
N LEU A 88 5.54 11.09 -8.55
CA LEU A 88 4.65 11.92 -9.38
C LEU A 88 5.30 13.23 -9.83
N ILE A 89 6.00 13.94 -8.95
CA ILE A 89 6.77 15.14 -9.31
C ILE A 89 7.78 14.80 -10.40
N LEU A 90 8.51 13.70 -10.20
CA LEU A 90 9.54 13.27 -11.13
C LEU A 90 8.96 12.88 -12.49
N SER A 91 7.84 12.17 -12.47
CA SER A 91 7.11 11.80 -13.68
C SER A 91 6.64 13.03 -14.44
N LYS A 92 6.18 14.07 -13.72
CA LYS A 92 5.83 15.37 -14.32
C LYS A 92 7.03 16.08 -14.95
N LEU A 93 8.19 16.06 -14.29
CA LEU A 93 9.41 16.67 -14.83
C LEU A 93 9.91 15.95 -16.09
N LYS A 94 9.68 14.64 -16.18
CA LYS A 94 10.09 13.78 -17.30
C LYS A 94 9.05 13.65 -18.40
N TRP A 95 7.80 14.06 -18.14
CA TRP A 95 6.63 13.83 -19.00
C TRP A 95 6.23 12.36 -19.19
N GLU A 96 6.84 11.43 -18.43
CA GLU A 96 6.55 10.01 -18.44
C GLU A 96 6.68 9.40 -17.03
N PHE A 97 6.03 8.27 -16.78
CA PHE A 97 6.13 7.55 -15.50
C PHE A 97 7.59 7.25 -15.16
N CYS A 98 8.04 7.71 -13.99
CA CYS A 98 9.35 7.36 -13.46
C CYS A 98 9.40 7.32 -11.94
N LEU A 99 9.96 6.23 -11.41
CA LEU A 99 10.24 6.08 -9.99
C LEU A 99 11.55 6.78 -9.61
N ARG A 100 11.61 7.34 -8.40
CA ARG A 100 12.81 8.03 -7.87
C ARG A 100 14.05 7.16 -7.84
N ASP A 101 13.89 5.87 -7.58
CA ASP A 101 15.01 4.94 -7.51
C ASP A 101 15.61 4.65 -8.90
N GLU A 102 14.85 4.90 -9.97
CA GLU A 102 15.23 4.62 -11.35
C GLU A 102 15.65 5.90 -12.10
N CYS A 103 15.08 7.04 -11.73
CA CYS A 103 15.39 8.34 -12.34
C CYS A 103 16.34 9.17 -11.49
N ARG A 104 17.57 9.35 -11.98
CA ARG A 104 18.50 10.36 -11.46
C ARG A 104 18.19 11.72 -12.09
N VAL A 105 17.77 12.67 -11.26
CA VAL A 105 17.67 14.09 -11.68
C VAL A 105 19.01 14.75 -11.43
N GLN A 106 19.67 15.21 -12.49
CA GLN A 106 20.76 16.17 -12.36
C GLN A 106 20.15 17.57 -12.38
N LEU A 107 20.19 18.26 -11.24
CA LEU A 107 19.86 19.68 -11.21
C LEU A 107 20.99 20.42 -11.92
N ALA A 108 20.65 21.17 -12.97
CA ALA A 108 21.60 22.05 -13.64
C ALA A 108 22.15 23.05 -12.62
N LYS A 109 23.47 23.16 -12.58
CA LYS A 109 24.23 23.95 -11.60
C LYS A 109 24.34 25.40 -12.03
#